data_AF-A0A0F7FBK6-F1
#
_entry.id   AF-A0A0F7FBK6-F1
#
_cell.length_a   1.000
_cell.length_b   1.000
_cell.length_c   1.000
_cell.angle_alpha   90.00
_cell.angle_beta   90.00
_cell.angle_gamma   90.00
#
_symmetry.space_group_name_H-M   'P 1'
#
loop_
_entity.id
_entity.type
_entity.pdbx_description
1 polymer ?
#
loop_
_entity_poly.entity_id
_entity_poly.type
_entity_poly.pdbx_seq_one_letter_code
_entity_poly.pdbx_strand_id
1 'polypeptide(L)'
;MQFIKLNTQLYRLLDDVVQEESLSKGFTYTGVLDVFSYCLSEEEAKILIHPYEYHLKHEDKFINLFKSLFKERGSSNCFVHLGESIEELPKMNRGLITQKELKKLNIIRNQASKIIQIEDINEIELFLKLSTREIHFCDYIFNYGESVIRGNFDLSFPIHYKNKEYQTIIEQNNLYVR
;
A
#
# COMPACT_ATOMS: atom_id res chain seq x y z
N MET A 1 -14.64 -9.43 -1.87
CA MET A 1 -15.36 -8.33 -1.20
C MET A 1 -16.69 -8.76 -0.58
N GLN A 2 -16.68 -9.25 0.66
CA GLN A 2 -17.82 -8.99 1.55
C GLN A 2 -17.71 -7.58 2.11
N PHE A 3 -18.79 -6.81 2.00
CA PHE A 3 -18.91 -5.53 2.67
C PHE A 3 -19.30 -5.80 4.12
N ILE A 4 -18.31 -6.13 4.95
CA ILE A 4 -18.53 -6.10 6.39
C ILE A 4 -18.86 -4.64 6.70
N LYS A 5 -20.04 -4.40 7.29
CA LYS A 5 -20.24 -3.20 8.11
C LYS A 5 -19.20 -3.33 9.22
N LEU A 6 -17.95 -2.86 9.00
CA LEU A 6 -17.03 -2.76 10.12
C LEU A 6 -17.80 -1.93 11.16
N ASN A 7 -17.80 -2.39 12.40
CA ASN A 7 -18.31 -1.60 13.51
C ASN A 7 -17.70 -0.19 13.35
N THR A 8 -18.54 0.85 13.38
CA THR A 8 -18.14 2.26 13.21
C THR A 8 -16.92 2.63 14.08
N GLN A 9 -16.72 1.95 15.21
CA GLN A 9 -15.53 2.08 16.05
C GLN A 9 -14.23 1.62 15.38
N LEU A 10 -14.24 0.49 14.66
CA LEU A 10 -13.06 0.01 13.94
C LEU A 10 -12.75 0.91 12.74
N TYR A 11 -13.78 1.40 12.03
CA TYR A 11 -13.58 2.41 10.99
C TYR A 11 -12.92 3.67 11.55
N ARG A 12 -13.42 4.21 12.66
CA ARG A 12 -12.83 5.38 13.31
C ARG A 12 -11.40 5.13 13.76
N LEU A 13 -11.12 3.98 14.37
CA LEU A 13 -9.76 3.61 14.76
C LEU A 13 -8.81 3.57 13.55
N LEU A 14 -9.25 2.98 12.43
CA LEU A 14 -8.44 2.89 11.22
C LEU A 14 -8.26 4.27 10.55
N ASP A 15 -9.29 5.12 10.58
CA ASP A 15 -9.23 6.48 10.05
C ASP A 15 -8.33 7.38 10.90
N ASP A 16 -8.41 7.27 12.24
CA ASP A 16 -7.54 7.93 13.20
C ASP A 16 -6.07 7.52 13.00
N VAL A 17 -5.83 6.22 12.75
CA VAL A 17 -4.50 5.70 12.40
C VAL A 17 -3.97 6.31 11.11
N VAL A 18 -4.81 6.72 10.16
CA VAL A 18 -4.36 7.32 8.90
C VAL A 18 -4.04 8.82 9.05
N GLN A 19 -4.59 9.54 10.03
CA GLN A 19 -4.30 10.96 10.20
C GLN A 19 -2.87 11.22 10.71
N GLU A 20 -2.08 11.92 9.89
CA GLU A 20 -0.61 12.07 9.95
C GLU A 20 -0.02 12.52 11.29
N GLU A 21 -0.73 13.34 12.06
CA GLU A 21 -0.19 13.92 13.30
C GLU A 21 0.01 12.88 14.42
N SER A 22 -0.47 11.64 14.25
CA SER A 22 -0.49 10.61 15.31
C SER A 22 0.25 9.30 15.00
N LEU A 23 0.58 9.01 13.74
CA LEU A 23 1.19 7.73 13.34
C LEU A 23 2.51 7.44 14.05
N SER A 24 3.40 8.43 14.18
CA SER A 24 4.68 8.20 14.83
C SER A 24 4.58 7.86 16.33
N LYS A 25 3.46 8.18 16.99
CA LYS A 25 3.27 7.92 18.43
C LYS A 25 2.74 6.51 18.72
N GLY A 26 2.05 5.89 17.75
CA GLY A 26 1.40 4.59 17.92
C GLY A 26 2.25 3.38 17.49
N PHE A 27 3.41 3.62 16.89
CA PHE A 27 4.23 2.59 16.28
C PHE A 27 5.67 2.63 16.83
N THR A 28 6.23 1.45 17.08
CA THR A 28 7.59 1.31 17.61
C THR A 28 8.64 1.51 16.52
N TYR A 29 8.32 1.14 15.29
CA TYR A 29 9.21 1.23 14.14
C TYR A 29 8.55 2.06 13.04
N THR A 30 9.33 2.93 12.42
CA THR A 30 8.90 3.81 11.33
C THR A 30 10.08 3.99 10.39
N GLY A 31 9.81 4.07 9.09
CA GLY A 31 10.81 4.39 8.07
C GLY A 31 10.20 4.42 6.68
N VAL A 32 11.05 4.26 5.68
CA VAL A 32 10.66 4.18 4.27
C VAL A 32 10.97 2.78 3.76
N LEU A 33 9.95 2.09 3.26
CA LEU A 33 10.05 0.83 2.56
C LEU A 33 10.61 1.08 1.15
N ASP A 34 11.75 0.46 0.85
CA ASP A 34 12.50 0.71 -0.38
C ASP A 34 13.15 -0.59 -0.87
N VAL A 35 13.62 -0.61 -2.13
CA VAL A 35 14.43 -1.70 -2.67
C VAL A 35 15.91 -1.59 -2.32
N PHE A 36 16.35 -0.41 -1.86
CA PHE A 36 17.71 -0.18 -1.39
C PHE A 36 17.78 -0.16 0.13
N SER A 37 18.80 -0.82 0.68
CA SER A 37 19.10 -0.81 2.12
C SER A 37 19.81 0.47 2.58
N TYR A 38 20.06 1.40 1.66
CA TYR A 38 20.81 2.63 1.89
C TYR A 38 20.19 3.79 1.12
N CYS A 39 20.51 5.02 1.53
CA CYS A 39 20.13 6.21 0.78
C CYS A 39 21.04 6.35 -0.44
N LEU A 40 20.43 6.43 -1.63
CA LEU A 40 21.17 6.61 -2.87
C LEU A 40 21.90 7.96 -2.89
N SER A 41 23.08 7.97 -3.50
CA SER A 41 23.72 9.20 -3.97
C SER A 41 22.90 9.86 -5.08
N GLU A 42 23.13 11.15 -5.31
CA GLU A 42 22.47 11.90 -6.37
C GLU A 42 22.76 11.28 -7.76
N GLU A 43 23.98 10.78 -7.96
CA GLU A 43 24.43 10.10 -9.16
C GLU A 43 23.71 8.77 -9.38
N GLU A 44 23.58 7.95 -8.33
CA GLU A 44 22.81 6.70 -8.41
C GLU A 44 21.34 6.97 -8.70
N ALA A 45 20.73 7.96 -8.02
CA ALA A 45 19.34 8.33 -8.23
C ALA A 45 19.08 8.78 -9.68
N LYS A 46 19.97 9.61 -10.26
CA LYS A 46 19.86 10.07 -11.66
C LYS A 46 19.84 8.92 -12.67
N ILE A 47 20.56 7.83 -12.41
CA ILE A 47 20.57 6.66 -13.29
C ILE A 47 19.21 5.94 -13.25
N LEU A 48 18.52 5.95 -12.11
CA LEU A 48 17.24 5.27 -11.94
C LEU A 48 16.06 6.03 -12.57
N ILE A 49 16.18 7.34 -12.75
CA ILE A 49 15.20 8.17 -13.47
C ILE A 49 15.07 7.72 -14.95
N HIS A 50 16.08 7.04 -15.50
CA HIS A 50 16.09 6.51 -16.86
C HIS A 50 16.40 5.01 -16.85
N PRO A 51 15.39 4.13 -16.70
CA PRO A 51 14.29 4.00 -17.67
C PRO A 51 12.88 4.09 -17.03
N TYR A 52 11.88 4.41 -17.87
CA TYR A 52 10.44 4.55 -17.56
C TYR A 52 9.75 3.34 -16.87
N GLU A 53 10.49 2.30 -16.51
CA GLU A 53 9.98 1.02 -16.03
C GLU A 53 10.63 0.58 -14.71
N TYR A 54 11.42 1.43 -14.06
CA TYR A 54 12.05 1.10 -12.78
C TYR A 54 11.04 0.57 -11.75
N HIS A 55 9.90 1.25 -11.64
CA HIS A 55 8.82 0.84 -10.76
C HIS A 55 8.20 -0.51 -11.17
N LEU A 56 8.07 -0.78 -12.47
CA LEU A 56 7.57 -2.07 -13.00
C LEU A 56 8.53 -3.22 -12.72
N LYS A 57 9.84 -2.98 -12.80
CA LYS A 57 10.88 -3.98 -12.54
C LYS A 57 10.85 -4.49 -11.09
N HIS A 58 10.38 -3.65 -10.17
CA HIS A 58 10.37 -3.95 -8.74
C HIS A 58 8.97 -4.18 -8.16
N GLU A 59 7.91 -3.97 -8.95
CA GLU A 59 6.50 -4.16 -8.56
C GLU A 59 6.27 -5.53 -7.88
N ASP A 60 6.83 -6.61 -8.44
CA ASP A 60 6.68 -7.97 -7.90
C ASP A 60 7.21 -8.11 -6.46
N LYS A 61 8.25 -7.36 -6.07
CA LYS A 61 8.79 -7.39 -4.70
C LYS A 61 7.76 -6.85 -3.70
N PHE A 62 7.13 -5.73 -4.04
CA PHE A 62 6.08 -5.13 -3.22
C PHE A 62 4.85 -6.04 -3.18
N ILE A 63 4.46 -6.62 -4.31
CA ILE A 63 3.35 -7.58 -4.39
C ILE A 63 3.62 -8.77 -3.47
N ASN A 64 4.83 -9.32 -3.50
CA ASN A 64 5.20 -10.46 -2.66
C ASN A 64 5.23 -10.10 -1.18
N LEU A 65 5.73 -8.91 -0.82
CA LEU A 65 5.67 -8.42 0.55
C LEU A 65 4.23 -8.35 1.05
N PHE A 66 3.35 -7.70 0.30
CA PHE A 66 1.95 -7.54 0.69
C PHE A 66 1.24 -8.90 0.77
N LYS A 67 1.59 -9.84 -0.11
CA LYS A 67 1.13 -11.23 -0.03
C LYS A 67 1.60 -11.94 1.24
N SER A 68 2.85 -11.71 1.67
CA SER A 68 3.37 -12.28 2.92
C SER A 68 2.69 -11.65 4.14
N LEU A 69 2.53 -10.33 4.16
CA LEU A 69 1.82 -9.61 5.23
C LEU A 69 0.35 -10.05 5.34
N PHE A 70 -0.33 -10.25 4.22
CA PHE A 70 -1.71 -10.71 4.19
C PHE A 70 -1.91 -12.17 4.61
N LYS A 71 -0.85 -12.98 4.59
CA LYS A 71 -0.89 -14.38 5.04
C LYS A 71 -0.39 -14.55 6.47
N GLU A 72 0.22 -13.50 7.02
CA GLU A 72 0.81 -13.54 8.34
C GLU A 72 -0.26 -13.77 9.42
N ARG A 73 0.07 -14.63 10.40
CA ARG A 73 -0.80 -14.99 11.54
C ARG A 73 -2.20 -15.52 11.17
N GLY A 74 -2.38 -15.99 9.93
CA GLY A 74 -3.68 -16.45 9.43
C GLY A 74 -4.72 -15.33 9.29
N SER A 75 -4.31 -14.07 9.40
CA SER A 75 -5.17 -12.90 9.32
C SER A 75 -5.33 -12.49 7.86
N SER A 76 -6.49 -12.77 7.26
CA SER A 76 -6.82 -12.38 5.89
C SER A 76 -7.40 -10.96 5.81
N ASN A 77 -6.88 -10.02 6.60
CA ASN A 77 -7.45 -8.68 6.73
C ASN A 77 -6.43 -7.60 6.38
N CYS A 78 -6.62 -7.00 5.21
CA CYS A 78 -5.98 -5.75 4.81
C CYS A 78 -7.08 -4.72 4.61
N PHE A 79 -6.93 -3.54 5.21
CA PHE A 79 -7.80 -2.41 4.92
C PHE A 79 -7.06 -1.45 4.02
N VAL A 80 -7.73 -0.98 2.96
CA VAL A 80 -7.15 -0.01 2.03
C VAL A 80 -7.91 1.29 2.17
N HIS A 81 -7.19 2.32 2.59
CA HIS A 81 -7.66 3.69 2.54
C HIS A 81 -7.36 4.27 1.16
N LEU A 82 -8.41 4.71 0.50
CA LEU A 82 -8.42 5.11 -0.90
C LEU A 82 -7.98 6.57 -1.10
N GLY A 83 -7.70 7.33 -0.04
CA GLY A 83 -7.34 8.74 -0.17
C GLY A 83 -8.46 9.60 -0.79
N GLU A 84 -8.13 10.84 -1.15
CA GLU A 84 -9.12 11.81 -1.66
C GLU A 84 -9.26 11.77 -3.19
N SER A 85 -8.27 11.23 -3.90
CA SER A 85 -8.15 11.32 -5.36
C SER A 85 -8.79 10.16 -6.14
N ILE A 86 -9.51 9.23 -5.49
CA ILE A 86 -10.06 8.05 -6.18
C ILE A 86 -11.03 8.42 -7.32
N GLU A 87 -11.65 9.60 -7.25
CA GLU A 87 -12.55 10.09 -8.28
C GLU A 87 -11.86 10.33 -9.63
N GLU A 88 -10.54 10.55 -9.61
CA GLU A 88 -9.73 10.88 -10.79
C GLU A 88 -9.13 9.65 -11.49
N LEU A 89 -9.23 8.45 -10.90
CA LEU A 89 -8.71 7.18 -11.43
C LEU A 89 -8.98 6.95 -12.94
N PRO A 90 -10.20 7.17 -13.48
CA PRO A 90 -10.47 6.92 -14.90
C PRO A 90 -9.69 7.85 -15.84
N LYS A 91 -9.34 9.07 -15.39
CA LYS A 91 -8.57 10.04 -16.17
C LYS A 91 -7.08 9.70 -16.18
N MET A 92 -6.61 9.04 -15.11
CA MET A 92 -5.21 8.67 -14.92
C MET A 92 -4.87 7.31 -15.55
N ASN A 93 -5.87 6.46 -15.81
CA ASN A 93 -5.66 5.17 -16.47
C ASN A 93 -5.30 5.32 -17.96
N ARG A 94 -4.00 5.37 -18.25
CA ARG A 94 -3.43 5.40 -19.61
C ARG A 94 -3.25 3.99 -20.22
N GLY A 95 -4.14 3.06 -19.93
CA GLY A 95 -4.03 1.65 -20.32
C GLY A 95 -3.11 0.81 -19.41
N LEU A 96 -2.75 1.37 -18.25
CA LEU A 96 -1.90 0.70 -17.25
C LEU A 96 -2.66 -0.33 -16.43
N ILE A 97 -3.99 -0.33 -16.44
CA ILE A 97 -4.83 -1.38 -15.86
C ILE A 97 -5.84 -1.89 -16.89
N THR A 98 -6.24 -3.15 -16.73
CA THR A 98 -7.18 -3.82 -17.63
C THR A 98 -8.60 -3.26 -17.51
N GLN A 99 -9.42 -3.47 -18.54
CA GLN A 99 -10.84 -3.11 -18.50
C GLN A 99 -11.62 -3.82 -17.37
N LYS A 100 -11.20 -5.03 -16.99
CA LYS A 100 -11.79 -5.77 -15.87
C LYS A 100 -11.49 -5.09 -14.53
N GLU A 101 -10.24 -4.68 -14.33
CA GLU A 101 -9.80 -3.95 -13.14
C GLU A 101 -10.47 -2.57 -13.05
N LEU A 102 -10.57 -1.84 -14.16
CA LEU A 102 -11.26 -0.55 -14.20
C LEU A 102 -12.74 -0.66 -13.80
N LYS A 103 -13.44 -1.71 -14.28
CA LYS A 103 -14.83 -1.98 -13.88
C LYS A 103 -14.95 -2.22 -12.38
N LYS A 104 -14.01 -2.96 -11.78
CA LYS A 104 -13.97 -3.18 -10.32
C LYS A 104 -13.77 -1.86 -9.56
N LEU A 105 -12.82 -1.04 -9.99
CA LEU A 105 -12.54 0.25 -9.34
C LEU A 105 -13.72 1.22 -9.42
N ASN A 106 -14.46 1.25 -10.53
CA ASN A 106 -15.66 2.08 -10.66
C ASN A 106 -16.77 1.68 -9.67
N ILE A 107 -16.89 0.39 -9.32
CA ILE A 107 -17.85 -0.08 -8.31
C ILE A 107 -17.44 0.46 -6.93
N ILE A 108 -16.14 0.41 -6.62
CA ILE A 108 -15.57 0.85 -5.34
C ILE A 108 -15.69 2.36 -5.18
N ARG A 109 -15.39 3.13 -6.25
CA ARG A 109 -15.49 4.59 -6.27
C ARG A 109 -16.88 5.11 -5.91
N ASN A 110 -17.94 4.41 -6.33
CA ASN A 110 -19.31 4.86 -6.10
C ASN A 110 -19.82 4.55 -4.68
N GLN A 111 -18.93 4.20 -3.75
CA GLN A 111 -19.27 3.90 -2.35
C GLN A 111 -18.95 5.08 -1.44
N ALA A 112 -19.72 5.19 -0.35
CA ALA A 112 -19.58 6.30 0.61
C ALA A 112 -18.34 6.19 1.52
N SER A 113 -17.71 5.02 1.61
CA SER A 113 -16.54 4.79 2.48
C SER A 113 -15.24 4.98 1.71
N LYS A 114 -14.30 5.73 2.28
CA LYS A 114 -12.91 5.84 1.79
C LYS A 114 -12.02 4.67 2.21
N ILE A 115 -12.47 3.84 3.16
CA ILE A 115 -11.73 2.64 3.61
C ILE A 115 -12.51 1.40 3.17
N ILE A 116 -11.82 0.45 2.57
CA ILE A 116 -12.36 -0.85 2.15
C ILE A 116 -11.61 -1.98 2.85
N GLN A 117 -12.33 -3.04 3.22
CA GLN A 117 -11.71 -4.28 3.66
C GLN A 117 -11.47 -5.18 2.45
N ILE A 118 -10.25 -5.68 2.35
CA ILE A 118 -9.83 -6.65 1.36
C ILE A 118 -9.67 -8.01 2.01
N GLU A 119 -10.34 -8.99 1.41
CA GLU A 119 -10.33 -10.40 1.81
C GLU A 119 -9.71 -11.31 0.75
N ASP A 120 -9.57 -10.81 -0.48
CA ASP A 120 -8.95 -11.53 -1.60
C ASP A 120 -7.58 -10.91 -1.90
N ILE A 121 -6.55 -11.73 -1.87
CA ILE A 121 -5.18 -11.33 -2.19
C ILE A 121 -5.06 -10.70 -3.59
N ASN A 122 -5.91 -11.10 -4.53
CA ASN A 122 -5.92 -10.52 -5.88
C ASN A 122 -6.46 -9.08 -5.90
N GLU A 123 -7.29 -8.70 -4.92
CA GLU A 123 -7.75 -7.33 -4.76
C GLU A 123 -6.61 -6.45 -4.21
N ILE A 124 -5.77 -6.95 -3.30
CA ILE A 124 -4.57 -6.23 -2.84
C ILE A 124 -3.63 -5.95 -4.01
N GLU A 125 -3.40 -6.94 -4.86
CA GLU A 125 -2.54 -6.78 -6.04
C GLU A 125 -3.02 -5.66 -6.97
N LEU A 126 -4.34 -5.53 -7.15
CA LEU A 126 -4.92 -4.43 -7.94
C LEU A 126 -4.59 -3.07 -7.32
N PHE A 127 -4.83 -2.87 -6.02
CA PHE A 127 -4.54 -1.59 -5.39
C PHE A 127 -3.06 -1.29 -5.34
N LEU A 128 -2.22 -2.31 -5.17
CA LEU A 128 -0.78 -2.13 -5.18
C LEU A 128 -0.28 -1.71 -6.56
N LYS A 129 -0.81 -2.30 -7.63
CA LYS A 129 -0.53 -1.86 -9.01
C LYS A 129 -0.89 -0.39 -9.24
N LEU A 130 -1.94 0.12 -8.59
CA LEU A 130 -2.26 1.55 -8.68
C LEU A 130 -1.16 2.42 -8.06
N SER A 131 -0.64 2.02 -6.89
CA SER A 131 0.44 2.74 -6.21
C SER A 131 1.78 2.59 -6.94
N THR A 132 2.18 1.38 -7.30
CA THR A 132 3.48 1.12 -7.96
C THR A 132 3.56 1.71 -9.36
N ARG A 133 2.44 1.88 -10.05
CA ARG A 133 2.37 2.51 -11.38
C ARG A 133 2.03 3.99 -11.31
N GLU A 134 2.05 4.58 -10.11
CA GLU A 134 1.82 6.00 -9.85
C GLU A 134 0.49 6.52 -10.42
N ILE A 135 -0.51 5.65 -10.47
CA ILE A 135 -1.86 5.99 -10.93
C ILE A 135 -2.64 6.60 -9.77
N HIS A 136 -2.55 5.97 -8.60
CA HIS A 136 -3.26 6.40 -7.40
C HIS A 136 -2.65 5.75 -6.18
N PHE A 137 -2.31 6.55 -5.17
CA PHE A 137 -1.72 6.06 -3.94
C PHE A 137 -2.81 5.73 -2.90
N CYS A 138 -2.63 4.60 -2.24
CA CYS A 138 -3.48 4.17 -1.14
C CYS A 138 -2.65 3.94 0.12
N ASP A 139 -3.31 4.01 1.27
CA ASP A 139 -2.73 3.50 2.51
C ASP A 139 -3.25 2.08 2.77
N TYR A 140 -2.35 1.21 3.20
CA TYR A 140 -2.60 -0.20 3.43
C TYR A 140 -2.39 -0.50 4.90
N ILE A 141 -3.45 -0.98 5.54
CA ILE A 141 -3.49 -1.20 6.97
C ILE A 141 -3.63 -2.69 7.21
N PHE A 142 -2.58 -3.30 7.70
CA PHE A 142 -2.53 -4.74 7.99
C PHE A 142 -2.84 -4.99 9.46
N ASN A 143 -3.49 -6.13 9.71
CA ASN A 143 -3.69 -6.67 11.06
C ASN A 143 -4.31 -5.64 12.03
N TYR A 144 -5.38 -4.97 11.59
CA TYR A 144 -6.11 -3.97 12.38
C TYR A 144 -5.23 -2.80 12.88
N GLY A 145 -4.25 -2.37 12.07
CA GLY A 145 -3.39 -1.23 12.41
C GLY A 145 -2.15 -1.59 13.21
N GLU A 146 -1.68 -2.84 13.11
CA GLU A 146 -0.34 -3.21 13.59
C GLU A 146 0.76 -2.82 12.62
N SER A 147 0.43 -2.71 11.33
CA SER A 147 1.29 -2.14 10.31
C SER A 147 0.49 -1.28 9.34
N VAL A 148 1.08 -0.15 8.95
CA VAL A 148 0.54 0.78 7.96
C VAL A 148 1.63 1.02 6.93
N ILE A 149 1.31 0.82 5.65
CA ILE A 149 2.17 1.14 4.52
C ILE A 149 1.43 2.19 3.70
N ARG A 150 2.10 3.27 3.32
CA ARG A 150 1.51 4.32 2.50
C ARG A 150 2.10 4.29 1.10
N GLY A 151 1.25 4.28 0.09
CA GLY A 151 1.66 4.43 -1.29
C GLY A 151 2.37 5.77 -1.49
N ASN A 152 3.43 5.78 -2.28
CA ASN A 152 4.22 6.97 -2.55
C ASN A 152 4.95 6.85 -3.90
N PHE A 153 5.48 7.96 -4.40
CA PHE A 153 6.29 7.99 -5.62
C PHE A 153 7.57 7.16 -5.49
N ASP A 154 8.13 6.76 -6.64
CA ASP A 154 9.43 6.12 -6.74
C ASP A 154 9.58 4.83 -5.92
N LEU A 155 8.46 4.17 -5.59
CA LEU A 155 8.41 3.00 -4.72
C LEU A 155 9.00 3.22 -3.30
N SER A 156 9.07 4.47 -2.85
CA SER A 156 9.58 4.84 -1.52
C SER A 156 8.43 4.92 -0.50
N PHE A 157 7.82 3.80 -0.14
CA PHE A 157 6.56 3.76 0.61
C PHE A 157 6.80 3.98 2.12
N PRO A 158 6.28 5.05 2.75
CA PRO A 158 6.35 5.19 4.19
C PRO A 158 5.72 3.98 4.89
N ILE A 159 6.38 3.48 5.92
CA ILE A 159 5.93 2.30 6.67
C ILE A 159 6.04 2.53 8.16
N HIS A 160 5.01 2.10 8.88
CA HIS A 160 4.93 2.08 10.32
C HIS A 160 4.54 0.68 10.78
N TYR A 161 5.20 0.15 11.80
CA TYR A 161 4.88 -1.17 12.35
C TYR A 161 5.26 -1.30 13.83
N LYS A 162 4.51 -2.15 14.55
CA LYS A 162 4.69 -2.32 16.01
C LYS A 162 5.72 -3.37 16.37
N ASN A 163 5.84 -4.44 15.58
CA ASN A 163 6.61 -5.62 15.93
C ASN A 163 7.84 -5.80 15.02
N LYS A 164 8.99 -6.17 15.58
CA LYS A 164 10.21 -6.39 14.78
C LYS A 164 10.07 -7.51 13.73
N GLU A 165 9.15 -8.45 13.92
CA GLU A 165 8.85 -9.53 12.95
C GLU A 165 8.51 -9.00 11.55
N TYR A 166 7.86 -7.83 11.44
CA TYR A 166 7.57 -7.19 10.15
C TYR A 166 8.86 -6.88 9.37
N GLN A 167 9.95 -6.52 10.06
CA GLN A 167 11.24 -6.30 9.42
C GLN A 167 11.77 -7.58 8.76
N THR A 168 11.64 -8.72 9.43
CA THR A 168 12.05 -10.02 8.87
C THR A 168 11.24 -10.38 7.62
N ILE A 169 9.93 -10.11 7.62
CA ILE A 169 9.07 -10.33 6.45
C ILE A 169 9.47 -9.41 5.29
N ILE A 170 9.80 -8.15 5.59
CA ILE A 170 10.27 -7.16 4.60
C ILE A 170 11.57 -7.63 3.92
N GLU A 171 12.57 -8.01 4.72
CA GLU A 171 13.87 -8.45 4.22
C GLU A 171 13.77 -9.76 3.41
N GLN A 172 12.89 -10.69 3.80
CA GLN A 172 12.60 -11.92 3.02
C GLN A 172 12.07 -11.63 1.60
N ASN A 173 11.49 -10.45 1.37
CA ASN A 173 10.98 -10.02 0.08
C ASN A 173 11.95 -9.12 -0.70
N ASN A 174 13.22 -9.04 -0.27
CA ASN A 174 14.27 -8.20 -0.88
C ASN A 174 13.90 -6.71 -0.93
N LEU A 175 13.28 -6.24 0.16
CA LEU A 175 12.98 -4.87 0.48
C LEU A 175 13.60 -4.51 1.83
N TYR A 176 13.71 -3.22 2.11
CA TYR A 176 14.38 -2.69 3.30
C TYR A 176 13.60 -1.52 3.88
N VAL A 177 13.78 -1.29 5.18
CA VAL A 177 13.27 -0.08 5.86
C VAL A 177 14.46 0.80 6.21
N ARG A 178 14.44 2.04 5.71
CA ARG A 178 15.46 3.06 5.98
C ARG A 178 14.89 4.24 6.78
#